data_AF-A0A2W6ZXF1-F1
#
_entry.id   AF-A0A2W6ZXF1-F1
#
_cell.length_a   1.000
_cell.length_b   1.000
_cell.length_c   1.000
_cell.angle_alpha   90.00
_cell.angle_beta   90.00
_cell.angle_gamma   90.00
#
_symmetry.space_group_name_H-M   'P 1'
#
loop_
_entity.id
_entity.type
_entity.pdbx_description
1 polymer ?
#
loop_
_entity_poly.entity_id
_entity_poly.type
_entity_poly.pdbx_seq_one_letter_code
_entity_poly.pdbx_strand_id
1 'polypeptide(L)'
;MQYEQAKELLDLDFKRLFGVHRSTFEAMVQVMQEREQSKQKAGRTSKLSVPDQVLVTLQYWREYRTYFHIAQDWSVAESTLCRTVQRVETTLIRSGKFLNG
;
A
#
# COMPACT_ATOMS: atom_id res chain seq x y z
N MET A 1 -10.31 5.48 0.08
CA MET A 1 -11.08 4.21 -0.05
C MET A 1 -10.28 3.08 0.58
N GLN A 2 -10.90 2.26 1.45
CA GLN A 2 -10.24 1.12 2.10
C GLN A 2 -10.25 -0.14 1.22
N TYR A 3 -9.38 -1.12 1.52
CA TYR A 3 -9.26 -2.34 0.71
C TYR A 3 -10.57 -3.13 0.59
N GLU A 4 -11.36 -3.20 1.65
CA GLU A 4 -12.65 -3.92 1.66
C GLU A 4 -13.66 -3.38 0.63
N GLN A 5 -13.54 -2.09 0.26
CA GLN A 5 -14.36 -1.48 -0.79
C GLN A 5 -13.66 -1.63 -2.16
N ALA A 6 -12.34 -1.49 -2.19
CA ALA A 6 -11.56 -1.61 -3.41
C ALA A 6 -11.61 -3.01 -4.03
N LYS A 7 -11.71 -4.07 -3.20
CA LYS A 7 -11.74 -5.46 -3.68
C LYS A 7 -12.97 -5.76 -4.54
N GLU A 8 -14.09 -5.07 -4.31
CA GLU A 8 -15.35 -5.24 -5.05
C GLU A 8 -15.38 -4.49 -6.40
N LEU A 9 -14.37 -3.67 -6.70
CA LEU A 9 -14.30 -2.93 -7.96
C LEU A 9 -14.04 -3.85 -9.16
N LEU A 10 -14.60 -3.51 -10.32
CA LEU A 10 -14.16 -4.11 -11.58
C LEU A 10 -12.69 -3.76 -11.84
N ASP A 11 -11.95 -4.64 -12.51
CA ASP A 11 -10.51 -4.45 -12.77
C ASP A 11 -10.19 -3.15 -13.51
N LEU A 12 -11.08 -2.73 -14.41
CA LEU A 12 -10.93 -1.47 -15.14
C LEU A 12 -11.00 -0.27 -14.19
N ASP A 13 -11.96 -0.26 -13.26
CA ASP A 13 -12.13 0.82 -12.30
C ASP A 13 -11.04 0.80 -11.25
N PHE A 14 -10.60 -0.38 -10.82
CA PHE A 14 -9.43 -0.54 -9.95
C PHE A 14 -8.18 0.08 -10.58
N LYS A 15 -7.90 -0.25 -11.86
CA LYS A 15 -6.76 0.35 -12.59
C LYS A 15 -6.93 1.85 -12.77
N ARG A 16 -8.13 2.32 -13.09
CA ARG A 16 -8.44 3.75 -13.21
C ARG A 16 -8.28 4.51 -11.89
N LEU A 17 -8.49 3.87 -10.75
CA LEU A 17 -8.35 4.51 -9.44
C LEU A 17 -6.92 4.44 -8.90
N PHE A 18 -6.27 3.27 -8.95
CA PHE A 18 -4.98 3.02 -8.28
C PHE A 18 -3.76 3.01 -9.21
N GLY A 19 -3.96 2.94 -10.51
CA GLY A 19 -2.89 3.13 -11.52
C GLY A 19 -2.17 1.86 -11.89
N VAL A 20 -2.52 0.75 -11.24
CA VAL A 20 -1.95 -0.57 -11.44
C VAL A 20 -3.06 -1.57 -11.72
N HIS A 21 -2.74 -2.64 -12.44
CA HIS A 21 -3.65 -3.77 -12.56
C HIS A 21 -3.83 -4.46 -11.20
N ARG A 22 -4.98 -5.10 -10.99
CA ARG A 22 -5.25 -5.87 -9.76
C ARG A 22 -4.18 -6.94 -9.51
N SER A 23 -3.75 -7.64 -10.55
CA SER A 23 -2.65 -8.63 -10.47
C SER A 23 -1.34 -8.01 -9.99
N THR A 24 -1.00 -6.79 -10.43
CA THR A 24 0.18 -6.06 -9.95
C THR A 24 0.02 -5.67 -8.48
N PHE A 25 -1.16 -5.20 -8.08
CA PHE A 25 -1.46 -4.90 -6.68
C PHE A 25 -1.33 -6.15 -5.79
N GLU A 26 -1.88 -7.29 -6.22
CA GLU A 26 -1.77 -8.56 -5.50
C GLU A 26 -0.30 -9.00 -5.34
N ALA A 27 0.51 -8.84 -6.39
CA ALA A 27 1.95 -9.12 -6.33
C ALA A 27 2.68 -8.20 -5.33
N MET A 28 2.32 -6.91 -5.27
CA MET A 28 2.86 -5.97 -4.28
C MET A 28 2.46 -6.36 -2.85
N VAL A 29 1.19 -6.75 -2.64
CA VAL A 29 0.69 -7.25 -1.35
C VAL A 29 1.42 -8.50 -0.93
N GLN A 30 1.64 -9.45 -1.83
CA GLN A 30 2.38 -10.68 -1.55
C GLN A 30 3.81 -10.39 -1.08
N VAL A 31 4.54 -9.51 -1.77
CA VAL A 31 5.89 -9.09 -1.36
C VAL A 31 5.89 -8.47 0.04
N MET A 32 4.88 -7.66 0.35
CA MET A 32 4.73 -7.08 1.68
C MET A 32 4.39 -8.14 2.74
N GLN A 33 3.57 -9.14 2.43
CA GLN A 33 3.26 -10.24 3.34
C GLN A 33 4.50 -11.11 3.62
N GLU A 34 5.26 -11.47 2.60
CA GLU A 34 6.53 -12.23 2.72
C GLU A 34 7.50 -11.51 3.68
N ARG A 35 7.62 -10.18 3.55
CA ARG A 35 8.41 -9.34 4.45
C ARG A 35 7.91 -9.33 5.89
N GLU A 36 6.60 -9.32 6.11
CA GLU A 36 6.04 -9.38 7.46
C GLU A 36 6.25 -10.76 8.10
N GLN A 37 6.15 -11.84 7.31
CA GLN A 37 6.42 -13.22 7.73
C GLN A 37 7.91 -13.47 8.03
N SER A 38 8.82 -12.80 7.32
CA SER A 38 10.27 -12.93 7.56
C SER A 38 10.76 -12.25 8.83
N LYS A 39 9.89 -11.58 9.59
CA LYS A 39 10.25 -10.92 10.85
C LYS A 39 10.36 -11.94 11.98
N GLN A 40 11.49 -11.95 12.66
CA GLN A 40 11.72 -12.80 13.85
C GLN A 40 10.81 -12.43 15.03
N LYS A 41 10.33 -11.18 15.11
CA LYS A 41 9.36 -10.72 16.10
C LYS A 41 8.21 -10.00 15.41
N ALA A 42 6.98 -10.41 15.71
CA ALA A 42 5.80 -9.64 15.35
C ALA A 42 5.89 -8.26 16.01
N GLY A 43 5.96 -7.21 15.20
CA GLY A 43 5.87 -5.84 15.69
C GLY A 43 4.47 -5.53 16.20
N ARG A 44 4.27 -4.32 16.73
CA ARG A 44 2.93 -3.81 17.05
C ARG A 44 2.03 -3.90 15.81
N THR A 45 0.84 -4.46 15.97
CA THR A 45 -0.18 -4.54 14.92
C THR A 45 -0.45 -3.15 14.37
N SER A 46 -0.23 -2.98 13.07
CA SER A 46 -0.55 -1.74 12.35
C SER A 46 -2.08 -1.56 12.30
N LYS A 47 -2.56 -0.33 12.41
CA LYS A 47 -3.98 0.01 12.15
C LYS A 47 -4.36 -0.24 10.70
N LEU A 48 -3.39 -0.22 9.79
CA LEU A 48 -3.54 -0.54 8.37
C LEU A 48 -3.14 -1.99 8.11
N SER A 49 -4.03 -2.75 7.48
CA SER A 49 -3.73 -4.09 6.97
C SER A 49 -2.62 -4.03 5.90
N VAL A 50 -2.01 -5.17 5.55
CA VAL A 50 -0.99 -5.17 4.48
C VAL A 50 -1.56 -4.68 3.14
N PRO A 51 -2.76 -5.10 2.69
CA PRO A 51 -3.41 -4.52 1.51
C PRO A 51 -3.63 -3.01 1.62
N ASP A 52 -4.10 -2.53 2.78
CA ASP A 52 -4.32 -1.09 2.99
C ASP A 52 -3.02 -0.30 2.92
N GLN A 53 -1.91 -0.83 3.45
CA GLN A 53 -0.59 -0.20 3.36
C GLN A 53 -0.16 0.00 1.89
N VAL A 54 -0.43 -0.98 1.02
CA VAL A 54 -0.15 -0.85 -0.41
C VAL A 54 -1.11 0.16 -1.06
N LEU A 55 -2.41 0.12 -0.73
CA LEU A 55 -3.38 1.06 -1.29
C LEU A 55 -3.11 2.52 -0.92
N VAL A 56 -2.75 2.82 0.34
CA VAL A 56 -2.43 4.20 0.74
C VAL A 56 -1.21 4.72 0.01
N THR A 57 -0.26 3.84 -0.28
CA THR A 57 0.96 4.18 -1.01
C THR A 57 0.63 4.49 -2.47
N LEU A 58 -0.23 3.69 -3.11
CA LEU A 58 -0.72 3.96 -4.47
C LEU A 58 -1.52 5.26 -4.54
N GLN A 59 -2.38 5.56 -3.55
CA GLN A 59 -3.10 6.83 -3.44
C GLN A 59 -2.12 8.00 -3.34
N TYR A 60 -1.09 7.89 -2.49
CA TYR A 60 -0.07 8.92 -2.33
C TYR A 60 0.68 9.19 -3.65
N TRP A 61 1.15 8.14 -4.35
CA TRP A 61 1.86 8.30 -5.61
C TRP A 61 1.00 8.88 -6.74
N ARG A 62 -0.30 8.61 -6.73
CA ARG A 62 -1.18 8.99 -7.84
C ARG A 62 -1.89 10.32 -7.65
N GLU A 63 -2.31 10.63 -6.43
CA GLU A 63 -3.17 11.78 -6.16
C GLU A 63 -2.37 13.03 -5.75
N TYR A 64 -1.05 12.90 -5.57
CA TYR A 64 -0.14 13.96 -5.09
C TYR A 64 -0.65 14.67 -3.81
N ARG A 65 -1.54 14.02 -3.05
CA ARG A 65 -2.08 14.55 -1.80
C ARG A 65 -1.00 14.55 -0.72
N THR A 66 -1.05 15.52 0.18
CA THR A 66 -0.12 15.56 1.32
C THR A 66 -0.35 14.36 2.23
N TYR A 67 0.69 13.96 2.98
CA TYR A 67 0.55 12.90 3.97
C TYR A 67 -0.55 13.20 4.98
N PHE A 68 -0.67 14.46 5.42
CA PHE A 68 -1.72 14.87 6.33
C PHE A 68 -3.13 14.58 5.79
N HIS A 69 -3.44 14.93 4.54
CA HIS A 69 -4.77 14.69 3.96
C HIS A 69 -5.12 13.21 3.91
N ILE A 70 -4.22 12.38 3.38
CA ILE A 70 -4.45 10.93 3.29
C ILE A 70 -4.54 10.33 4.71
N ALA A 71 -3.74 10.81 5.66
CA ALA A 71 -3.77 10.31 7.02
C ALA A 71 -5.12 10.56 7.72
N GLN A 72 -5.76 11.71 7.43
CA GLN A 72 -7.12 12.01 7.90
C GLN A 72 -8.15 11.02 7.33
N ASP A 73 -8.14 10.80 6.01
CA ASP A 73 -9.05 9.85 5.34
C ASP A 73 -8.95 8.43 5.90
N TRP A 74 -7.74 8.04 6.31
CA TRP A 74 -7.44 6.73 6.87
C TRP A 74 -7.49 6.70 8.41
N SER A 75 -7.82 7.82 9.06
CA SER A 75 -7.88 7.95 10.52
C SER A 75 -6.60 7.47 11.22
N VAL A 76 -5.44 7.78 10.64
CA VAL A 76 -4.10 7.45 11.18
C VAL A 76 -3.32 8.72 11.44
N ALA A 77 -2.27 8.65 12.26
CA ALA A 77 -1.32 9.75 12.38
C ALA A 77 -0.55 9.95 11.07
N GLU A 78 -0.22 11.19 10.73
CA GLU A 78 0.59 11.52 9.54
C GLU A 78 1.94 10.79 9.55
N SER A 79 2.57 10.68 10.71
CA SER A 79 3.82 9.93 10.89
C SER A 79 3.67 8.43 10.60
N THR A 80 2.50 7.84 10.88
CA THR A 80 2.19 6.45 10.53
C THR A 80 2.09 6.28 9.01
N LEU A 81 1.47 7.24 8.33
CA LEU A 81 1.35 7.21 6.87
C LEU A 81 2.72 7.37 6.20
N CYS A 82 3.51 8.37 6.60
CA CYS A 82 4.87 8.58 6.08
C CYS A 82 5.74 7.33 6.23
N ARG A 83 5.76 6.71 7.43
CA ARG A 83 6.48 5.45 7.66
C ARG A 83 5.93 4.26 6.86
N THR A 84 4.64 4.27 6.55
CA THR A 84 4.00 3.22 5.74
C THR A 84 4.43 3.32 4.29
N VAL A 85 4.35 4.52 3.70
CA VAL A 85 4.76 4.77 2.31
C VAL A 85 6.23 4.42 2.12
N GLN A 86 7.13 4.95 2.97
CA GLN A 86 8.56 4.63 2.90
C GLN A 86 8.84 3.12 3.02
N ARG A 87 8.07 2.42 3.86
CA ARG A 87 8.23 0.97 4.05
C ARG A 87 7.79 0.19 2.82
N VAL A 88 6.64 0.52 2.24
CA VAL A 88 6.15 -0.13 1.02
C VAL A 88 7.13 0.12 -0.11
N GLU A 89 7.49 1.37 -0.36
CA GLU A 89 8.47 1.77 -1.37
C GLU A 89 9.78 0.99 -1.24
N THR A 90 10.42 1.03 -0.06
CA THR A 90 11.69 0.34 0.18
C THR A 90 11.57 -1.17 -0.01
N THR A 91 10.45 -1.77 0.39
CA THR A 91 10.24 -3.23 0.26
C THR A 91 10.06 -3.63 -1.21
N LEU A 92 9.29 -2.87 -1.96
CA LEU A 92 9.07 -3.12 -3.39
C LEU A 92 10.37 -2.92 -4.19
N ILE A 93 11.14 -1.86 -3.91
CA ILE A 93 12.47 -1.64 -4.52
C ILE A 93 13.40 -2.81 -4.22
N ARG A 94 13.52 -3.23 -2.95
CA ARG A 94 14.38 -4.35 -2.54
C ARG A 94 13.96 -5.69 -3.13
N SER A 95 12.68 -5.86 -3.48
CA SER A 95 12.21 -7.07 -4.13
C SER A 95 12.74 -7.24 -5.56
N GLY A 96 13.14 -6.15 -6.22
CA GLY A 96 13.58 -6.14 -7.62
C GLY A 96 12.48 -6.47 -8.64
N LYS A 97 11.26 -6.80 -8.22
CA LYS A 97 10.17 -7.28 -9.09
C LYS A 97 9.49 -6.16 -9.90
N PHE A 98 9.66 -4.90 -9.50
CA PHE A 98 8.89 -3.76 -10.02
C PHE A 98 9.73 -2.61 -10.60
N LEU A 99 11.06 -2.79 -10.73
CA LEU A 99 12.00 -1.75 -11.14
C LEU A 99 12.29 -1.71 -12.65
N ASN A 100 11.54 -2.45 -13.47
CA ASN A 100 11.75 -2.48 -14.91
C ASN A 100 10.68 -1.62 -15.61
N GLY A 101 11.10 -0.43 -16.03
CA GLY A 101 10.51 0.37 -17.09
C GLY A 101 11.51 0.51 -18.23
#